data_AF-A0A258JY28-F1
#
_entry.id   AF-A0A258JY28-F1
#
_cell.length_a   1.000
_cell.length_b   1.000
_cell.length_c   1.000
_cell.angle_alpha   90.00
_cell.angle_beta   90.00
_cell.angle_gamma   90.00
#
_symmetry.space_group_name_H-M   'P 1'
#
loop_
_entity.id
_entity.type
_entity.pdbx_description
1 polymer ?
#
loop_
_entity_poly.entity_id
_entity_poly.type
_entity_poly.pdbx_seq_one_letter_code
_entity_poly.pdbx_strand_id
1 'polypeptide(L)'
;MKNKSYVMWNNKGGVGKSTITFHIASVYAEKNLDRDVVVVDMCPQANSSSMLMGGGKQSEAKLQELITKDEPQSIVGYITEATLSGDADILKYTTKLIDINTNLTDNLYLISGDGNLELIAPLLSERAEATPLSAADKPWVKIHSIIKNMTKKRINPERPCTYFIDTNPSFAIYTQLAIVGGEKLLVPINADDSSIFAITGLFNLIWGTSVVHPVYGKYTFAAKAKFHELQLPKISYLLGNRFTQKKGAAHAFKALSNEALLKMYSEFENNPDKFENTTEDIKSITEFEKAYSIELRDFNSAGVVAANQGLPLSKMDKHSYVVYGEKIQVAKDQRDLCKSAIENLVDNL
;
A
#
# COMPACT_ATOMS: atom_id res chain seq x y z
N MET A 1 7.16 -1.29 -22.40
CA MET A 1 6.00 -1.27 -21.47
C MET A 1 6.17 -0.15 -20.43
N LYS A 2 5.08 0.43 -19.91
CA LYS A 2 5.12 1.49 -18.87
C LYS A 2 5.21 0.90 -17.46
N ASN A 3 5.70 1.71 -16.52
CA ASN A 3 5.63 1.39 -15.11
C ASN A 3 4.18 1.37 -14.62
N LYS A 4 3.93 0.67 -13.51
CA LYS A 4 2.66 0.64 -12.79
C LYS A 4 2.90 1.07 -11.34
N SER A 5 1.96 1.75 -10.69
CA SER A 5 2.05 2.00 -9.24
C SER A 5 0.70 1.80 -8.52
N TYR A 6 0.74 0.98 -7.47
CA TYR A 6 -0.39 0.66 -6.59
C TYR A 6 -0.09 1.19 -5.19
N VAL A 7 -1.00 1.96 -4.62
CA VAL A 7 -0.93 2.41 -3.23
C VAL A 7 -1.89 1.55 -2.42
N MET A 8 -1.41 1.00 -1.31
CA MET A 8 -2.22 0.25 -0.36
C MET A 8 -2.62 1.20 0.76
N TRP A 9 -3.86 1.70 0.81
CA TRP A 9 -4.27 2.62 1.90
C TRP A 9 -5.70 2.43 2.40
N ASN A 10 -5.84 2.63 3.71
CA ASN A 10 -7.09 2.79 4.44
C ASN A 10 -6.75 3.58 5.72
N ASN A 11 -7.58 4.58 6.05
CA ASN A 11 -7.39 5.44 7.23
C ASN A 11 -7.53 4.69 8.56
N LYS A 12 -7.95 3.43 8.53
CA LYS A 12 -8.00 2.53 9.69
C LYS A 12 -6.71 1.70 9.86
N GLY A 13 -6.18 1.68 11.08
CA GLY A 13 -5.10 0.78 11.48
C GLY A 13 -5.55 -0.69 11.58
N GLY A 14 -4.61 -1.63 11.44
CA GLY A 14 -4.89 -3.06 11.69
C GLY A 14 -5.74 -3.79 10.64
N VAL A 15 -5.97 -3.21 9.45
CA VAL A 15 -6.66 -3.87 8.33
C VAL A 15 -5.77 -4.81 7.51
N GLY A 16 -4.47 -4.87 7.82
CA GLY A 16 -3.52 -5.78 7.18
C GLY A 16 -2.71 -5.19 6.01
N LYS A 17 -2.72 -3.86 5.79
CA LYS A 17 -1.97 -3.16 4.72
C LYS A 17 -0.58 -3.75 4.45
N SER A 18 0.33 -3.67 5.42
CA SER A 18 1.72 -4.11 5.26
C SER A 18 1.85 -5.61 4.98
N THR A 19 1.02 -6.45 5.61
CA THR A 19 1.02 -7.90 5.39
C THR A 19 0.51 -8.23 3.99
N ILE A 20 -0.54 -7.56 3.53
CA ILE A 20 -1.07 -7.72 2.18
C ILE A 20 -0.02 -7.25 1.17
N THR A 21 0.64 -6.10 1.38
CA THR A 21 1.72 -5.60 0.52
C THR A 21 2.86 -6.60 0.40
N PHE A 22 3.32 -7.19 1.52
CA PHE A 22 4.36 -8.23 1.51
C PHE A 22 3.98 -9.41 0.60
N HIS A 23 2.77 -9.94 0.76
CA HIS A 23 2.30 -11.11 0.02
C HIS A 23 2.06 -10.80 -1.46
N ILE A 24 1.40 -9.68 -1.78
CA ILE A 24 1.15 -9.28 -3.18
C ILE A 24 2.47 -9.06 -3.88
N ALA A 25 3.38 -8.26 -3.32
CA ALA A 25 4.63 -7.92 -3.99
C ALA A 25 5.49 -9.18 -4.24
N SER A 26 5.55 -10.08 -3.27
CA SER A 26 6.32 -11.33 -3.39
C SER A 26 5.76 -12.24 -4.49
N VAL A 27 4.45 -12.51 -4.48
CA VAL A 27 3.82 -13.39 -5.48
C VAL A 27 3.75 -12.72 -6.86
N TYR A 28 3.58 -11.39 -6.91
CA TYR A 28 3.62 -10.64 -8.17
C TYR A 28 5.01 -10.74 -8.81
N ALA A 29 6.08 -10.62 -8.03
CA ALA A 29 7.45 -10.74 -8.54
C ALA A 29 7.74 -12.15 -9.07
N GLU A 30 7.24 -13.19 -8.40
CA GLU A 30 7.33 -14.58 -8.87
C GLU A 30 6.63 -14.82 -10.21
N LYS A 31 5.46 -14.20 -10.42
CA LYS A 31 4.65 -14.38 -11.64
C LYS A 31 5.04 -13.46 -12.79
N ASN A 32 5.77 -12.38 -12.54
CA ASN A 32 6.10 -11.35 -13.52
C ASN A 32 7.62 -11.12 -13.63
N LEU A 33 8.36 -12.14 -14.09
CA LEU A 33 9.82 -12.10 -14.25
C LEU A 33 10.30 -11.14 -15.36
N ASP A 34 9.40 -10.58 -16.16
CA ASP A 34 9.69 -9.53 -17.13
C ASP A 34 9.73 -8.12 -16.51
N ARG A 35 9.28 -7.97 -15.25
CA ARG A 35 9.18 -6.68 -14.54
C ARG A 35 10.00 -6.65 -13.27
N ASP A 36 10.52 -5.49 -12.91
CA ASP A 36 11.09 -5.26 -11.58
C ASP A 36 9.99 -4.83 -10.62
N VAL A 37 9.87 -5.47 -9.48
CA VAL A 37 8.87 -5.14 -8.46
C VAL A 37 9.56 -4.35 -7.36
N VAL A 38 9.01 -3.17 -7.03
CA VAL A 38 9.60 -2.28 -6.03
C VAL A 38 8.56 -2.01 -4.95
N VAL A 39 8.85 -2.40 -3.71
CA VAL A 39 8.05 -2.00 -2.56
C VAL A 39 8.59 -0.69 -2.00
N VAL A 40 7.71 0.29 -1.80
CA VAL A 40 8.03 1.56 -1.16
C VAL A 40 7.26 1.63 0.14
N ASP A 41 7.96 1.51 1.27
CA ASP A 41 7.32 1.50 2.57
C ASP A 41 7.25 2.93 3.15
N MET A 42 6.10 3.58 2.97
CA MET A 42 5.81 4.93 3.48
C MET A 42 5.22 4.88 4.90
N CYS A 43 5.46 3.80 5.66
CA CYS A 43 5.04 3.68 7.04
C CYS A 43 6.23 3.82 8.00
N PRO A 44 6.19 4.76 8.97
CA PRO A 44 7.23 4.90 9.99
C PRO A 44 7.52 3.62 10.80
N GLN A 45 6.55 2.71 10.91
CA GLN A 45 6.71 1.43 11.61
C GLN A 45 7.46 0.37 10.79
N ALA A 46 7.69 0.62 9.49
CA ALA A 46 8.46 -0.22 8.59
C ALA A 46 8.07 -1.72 8.62
N ASN A 47 6.78 -2.00 8.79
CA ASN A 47 6.29 -3.36 8.98
C ASN A 47 6.48 -4.20 7.72
N SER A 48 6.16 -3.67 6.53
CA SER A 48 6.34 -4.41 5.28
C SER A 48 7.82 -4.60 4.97
N SER A 49 8.66 -3.59 5.28
CA SER A 49 10.13 -3.71 5.21
C SER A 49 10.66 -4.86 6.05
N SER A 50 10.24 -4.94 7.31
CA SER A 50 10.65 -6.03 8.23
C SER A 50 10.25 -7.41 7.68
N MET A 51 9.01 -7.57 7.21
CA MET A 51 8.54 -8.84 6.62
C MET A 51 9.36 -9.22 5.37
N LEU A 52 9.59 -8.27 4.46
CA LEU A 52 10.33 -8.49 3.22
C LEU A 52 11.80 -8.87 3.48
N MET A 53 12.43 -8.29 4.50
CA MET A 53 13.81 -8.62 4.89
C MET A 53 13.96 -9.93 5.69
N GLY A 54 12.92 -10.78 5.75
CA GLY A 54 12.99 -12.10 6.41
C GLY A 54 12.25 -12.19 7.74
N GLY A 55 11.68 -11.08 8.23
CA GLY A 55 10.99 -11.01 9.52
C GLY A 55 11.91 -11.25 10.73
N GLY A 56 11.30 -11.24 11.91
CA GLY A 56 12.00 -11.45 13.19
C GLY A 56 13.15 -10.47 13.46
N LYS A 57 14.05 -10.83 14.39
CA LYS A 57 15.12 -9.95 14.89
C LYS A 57 16.19 -9.60 13.86
N GLN A 58 16.46 -10.49 12.90
CA GLN A 58 17.49 -10.24 11.88
C GLN A 58 17.08 -9.13 10.92
N SER A 59 15.79 -9.10 10.53
CA SER A 59 15.25 -8.03 9.70
C SER A 59 15.36 -6.65 10.37
N GLU A 60 15.10 -6.58 11.67
CA GLU A 60 15.18 -5.35 12.46
C GLU A 60 16.61 -4.80 12.49
N ALA A 61 17.62 -5.65 12.73
CA ALA A 61 19.02 -5.24 12.71
C ALA A 61 19.43 -4.67 11.35
N LYS A 62 19.01 -5.30 10.24
CA LYS A 62 19.34 -4.83 8.90
C LYS A 62 18.64 -3.51 8.56
N LEU A 63 17.38 -3.36 8.97
CA LEU A 63 16.64 -2.13 8.82
C LEU A 63 17.31 -0.97 9.59
N GLN A 64 17.74 -1.21 10.83
CA GLN A 64 18.48 -0.21 11.61
C GLN A 64 19.82 0.17 10.97
N GLU A 65 20.53 -0.78 10.35
CA GLU A 65 21.76 -0.48 9.59
C GLU A 65 21.50 0.50 8.43
N LEU A 66 20.37 0.39 7.74
CA LEU A 66 20.02 1.34 6.66
C LEU A 66 19.63 2.72 7.19
N ILE A 67 18.88 2.76 8.30
CA ILE A 67 18.34 4.00 8.89
C ILE A 67 19.44 4.84 9.55
N THR A 68 20.43 4.21 10.18
CA THR A 68 21.44 4.88 11.02
C THR A 68 22.67 5.41 10.27
N LYS A 69 22.70 5.28 8.94
CA LYS A 69 23.75 5.88 8.10
C LYS A 69 23.67 7.40 8.15
N ASP A 70 24.82 8.07 7.99
CA ASP A 70 24.89 9.55 7.91
C ASP A 70 23.90 10.10 6.88
N GLU A 71 23.76 9.39 5.77
CA GLU A 71 22.65 9.51 4.86
C GLU A 71 21.81 8.22 4.89
N PRO A 72 20.60 8.25 5.49
CA PRO A 72 19.76 7.06 5.60
C PRO A 72 19.50 6.43 4.23
N GLN A 73 19.78 5.14 4.07
CA GLN A 73 19.46 4.40 2.84
C GLN A 73 18.03 3.84 2.92
N SER A 74 17.08 4.75 3.11
CA SER A 74 15.67 4.47 3.34
C SER A 74 14.81 5.49 2.56
N ILE A 75 13.49 5.39 2.73
CA ILE A 75 12.55 6.37 2.18
C ILE A 75 12.80 7.79 2.69
N VAL A 76 13.31 7.96 3.92
CA VAL A 76 13.66 9.27 4.48
C VAL A 76 14.83 9.88 3.75
N GLY A 77 15.87 9.10 3.45
CA GLY A 77 16.99 9.57 2.63
C GLY A 77 16.53 9.99 1.25
N TYR A 78 15.73 9.16 0.58
CA TYR A 78 15.20 9.48 -0.75
C TYR A 78 14.42 10.79 -0.75
N ILE A 79 13.46 10.95 0.19
CA ILE A 79 12.65 12.16 0.28
C ILE A 79 13.52 13.38 0.60
N THR A 80 14.54 13.21 1.46
CA THR A 80 15.45 14.29 1.84
C THR A 80 16.27 14.77 0.64
N GLU A 81 16.93 13.86 -0.09
CA GLU A 81 17.70 14.21 -1.30
C GLU A 81 16.79 14.81 -2.36
N ALA A 82 15.61 14.23 -2.63
CA ALA A 82 14.66 14.74 -3.61
C ALA A 82 14.13 16.13 -3.24
N THR A 83 13.97 16.41 -1.96
CA THR A 83 13.53 17.72 -1.46
C THR A 83 14.62 18.79 -1.64
N LEU A 84 15.89 18.44 -1.42
CA LEU A 84 17.01 19.38 -1.49
C LEU A 84 17.49 19.62 -2.92
N SER A 85 17.57 18.55 -3.72
CA SER A 85 18.14 18.55 -5.07
C SER A 85 17.08 18.62 -6.18
N GLY A 86 15.80 18.44 -5.85
CA GLY A 86 14.69 18.39 -6.80
C GLY A 86 14.49 17.02 -7.47
N ASP A 87 15.46 16.11 -7.30
CA ASP A 87 15.39 14.71 -7.69
C ASP A 87 16.35 13.89 -6.80
N ALA A 88 16.17 12.57 -6.75
CA ALA A 88 17.05 11.67 -6.01
C ALA A 88 17.34 10.38 -6.79
N ASP A 89 18.57 9.87 -6.74
CA ASP A 89 18.90 8.60 -7.39
C ASP A 89 18.20 7.43 -6.68
N ILE A 90 17.25 6.79 -7.37
CA ILE A 90 16.48 5.69 -6.79
C ILE A 90 17.37 4.50 -6.40
N LEU A 91 18.45 4.25 -7.14
CA LEU A 91 19.32 3.09 -6.91
C LEU A 91 20.07 3.18 -5.58
N LYS A 92 20.35 4.41 -5.12
CA LYS A 92 21.03 4.68 -3.85
C LYS A 92 20.22 4.25 -2.61
N TYR A 93 18.90 4.26 -2.71
CA TYR A 93 17.96 3.95 -1.62
C TYR A 93 17.22 2.63 -1.82
N THR A 94 17.54 1.89 -2.88
CA THR A 94 16.91 0.62 -3.21
C THR A 94 17.75 -0.55 -2.70
N THR A 95 17.12 -1.44 -1.94
CA THR A 95 17.69 -2.70 -1.48
C THR A 95 17.18 -3.85 -2.34
N LYS A 96 18.09 -4.68 -2.86
CA LYS A 96 17.72 -5.92 -3.56
C LYS A 96 17.43 -7.02 -2.53
N LEU A 97 16.20 -7.52 -2.49
CA LEU A 97 15.75 -8.30 -1.32
C LEU A 97 16.31 -9.72 -1.26
N ILE A 98 16.67 -10.33 -2.40
CA ILE A 98 17.25 -11.67 -2.44
C ILE A 98 18.59 -11.77 -1.66
N ASP A 99 19.31 -10.65 -1.57
CA ASP A 99 20.60 -10.57 -0.86
C ASP A 99 20.44 -10.66 0.66
N ILE A 100 19.21 -10.49 1.17
CA ILE A 100 18.87 -10.51 2.60
C ILE A 100 17.94 -11.67 2.92
N ASN A 101 16.91 -11.89 2.09
CA ASN A 101 15.89 -12.91 2.27
C ASN A 101 15.84 -13.84 1.05
N THR A 102 16.48 -15.00 1.18
CA THR A 102 16.59 -16.02 0.13
C THR A 102 15.26 -16.69 -0.23
N ASN A 103 14.19 -16.43 0.54
CA ASN A 103 12.84 -16.88 0.18
C ASN A 103 12.19 -16.03 -0.92
N LEU A 104 12.77 -14.91 -1.33
CA LEU A 104 12.19 -14.02 -2.33
C LEU A 104 12.75 -14.28 -3.73
N THR A 105 12.30 -13.53 -4.73
CA THR A 105 12.83 -13.59 -6.11
C THR A 105 13.79 -12.45 -6.39
N ASP A 106 14.64 -12.64 -7.40
CA ASP A 106 15.72 -11.70 -7.75
C ASP A 106 15.22 -10.31 -8.21
N ASN A 107 14.02 -10.27 -8.79
CA ASN A 107 13.40 -9.06 -9.35
C ASN A 107 12.57 -8.26 -8.32
N LEU A 108 12.73 -8.53 -7.02
CA LEU A 108 11.99 -7.84 -5.95
C LEU A 108 12.94 -6.94 -5.15
N TYR A 109 12.54 -5.67 -5.03
CA TYR A 109 13.32 -4.60 -4.45
C TYR A 109 12.52 -3.86 -3.37
N LEU A 110 13.23 -3.20 -2.46
CA LEU A 110 12.64 -2.45 -1.35
C LEU A 110 13.31 -1.08 -1.19
N ILE A 111 12.49 -0.03 -1.09
CA ILE A 111 12.86 1.24 -0.46
C ILE A 111 12.22 1.22 0.93
N SER A 112 13.06 1.02 1.96
CA SER A 112 12.57 0.66 3.30
C SER A 112 11.94 1.83 4.03
N GLY A 113 11.01 1.50 4.92
CA GLY A 113 10.40 2.44 5.85
C GLY A 113 11.41 2.92 6.88
N ASP A 114 11.08 4.03 7.53
CA ASP A 114 11.98 4.70 8.46
C ASP A 114 11.18 5.50 9.48
N GLY A 115 11.42 5.27 10.78
CA GLY A 115 10.76 5.98 11.87
C GLY A 115 10.98 7.49 11.84
N ASN A 116 12.08 7.95 11.24
CA ASN A 116 12.39 9.37 11.06
C ASN A 116 11.39 10.09 10.14
N LEU A 117 10.52 9.37 9.41
CA LEU A 117 9.39 9.97 8.69
C LEU A 117 8.54 10.88 9.59
N GLU A 118 8.32 10.48 10.85
CA GLU A 118 7.59 11.31 11.83
C GLU A 118 8.35 12.60 12.17
N LEU A 119 9.68 12.52 12.25
CA LEU A 119 10.53 13.68 12.56
C LEU A 119 10.60 14.67 11.41
N ILE A 120 10.65 14.19 10.17
CA ILE A 120 10.74 15.07 8.99
C ILE A 120 9.37 15.56 8.50
N ALA A 121 8.25 14.95 8.92
CA ALA A 121 6.91 15.33 8.46
C ALA A 121 6.57 16.82 8.69
N PRO A 122 6.87 17.45 9.84
CA PRO A 122 6.69 18.89 10.02
C PRO A 122 7.54 19.71 9.05
N LEU A 123 8.79 19.30 8.80
CA LEU A 123 9.72 19.98 7.90
C LEU A 123 9.29 19.88 6.42
N LEU A 124 8.69 18.76 6.03
CA LEU A 124 8.09 18.60 4.70
C LEU A 124 6.86 19.48 4.54
N SER A 125 6.04 19.57 5.60
CA SER A 125 4.84 20.40 5.60
C SER A 125 5.20 21.89 5.48
N GLU A 126 6.19 22.35 6.24
CA GLU A 126 6.70 23.72 6.15
C GLU A 126 7.21 24.03 4.74
N ARG A 127 7.98 23.12 4.13
CA ARG A 127 8.45 23.29 2.75
C ARG A 127 7.32 23.29 1.72
N ALA A 128 6.31 22.45 1.89
CA ALA A 128 5.16 22.40 0.99
C ALA A 128 4.33 23.69 1.04
N GLU A 129 4.23 24.31 2.23
CA GLU A 129 3.50 25.55 2.46
C GLU A 129 4.37 26.82 2.32
N ALA A 130 5.63 26.66 1.88
CA ALA A 130 6.53 27.79 1.69
C ALA A 130 5.95 28.79 0.68
N THR A 131 6.18 30.08 0.93
CA THR A 131 5.74 31.14 0.02
C THR A 131 6.47 30.98 -1.32
N PRO A 132 5.75 30.84 -2.44
CA PRO A 132 6.38 30.75 -3.76
C PRO A 132 7.24 31.97 -4.07
N LEU A 133 8.46 31.75 -4.57
CA LEU A 133 9.35 32.84 -4.98
C LEU A 133 8.95 33.47 -6.33
N SER A 134 8.18 32.74 -7.14
CA SER A 134 7.65 33.20 -8.43
C SER A 134 6.41 32.40 -8.81
N ALA A 135 5.68 32.81 -9.86
CA ALA A 135 4.54 32.06 -10.38
C ALA A 135 4.90 30.64 -10.89
N ALA A 136 6.16 30.43 -11.29
CA ALA A 136 6.67 29.12 -11.71
C ALA A 136 7.05 28.22 -10.51
N ASP A 137 7.28 28.81 -9.35
CA ASP A 137 7.60 28.07 -8.14
C ASP A 137 6.32 27.49 -7.52
N LYS A 138 6.28 26.16 -7.36
CA LYS A 138 5.13 25.44 -6.81
C LYS A 138 5.59 24.51 -5.69
N PRO A 139 5.94 25.03 -4.49
CA PRO A 139 6.51 24.22 -3.40
C PRO A 139 5.61 23.04 -3.01
N TRP A 140 4.30 23.28 -2.88
CA TRP A 140 3.34 22.24 -2.55
C TRP A 140 3.35 21.08 -3.56
N VAL A 141 3.35 21.40 -4.87
CA VAL A 141 3.40 20.41 -5.96
C VAL A 141 4.74 19.68 -5.97
N LYS A 142 5.85 20.40 -5.77
CA LYS A 142 7.20 19.80 -5.73
C LYS A 142 7.29 18.74 -4.65
N ILE A 143 6.87 19.05 -3.43
CA ILE A 143 6.90 18.12 -2.29
C ILE A 143 5.95 16.94 -2.51
N HIS A 144 4.69 17.19 -2.87
CA HIS A 144 3.70 16.12 -3.03
C HIS A 144 3.98 15.21 -4.24
N SER A 145 4.75 15.67 -5.23
CA SER A 145 5.09 14.88 -6.43
C SER A 145 6.35 14.03 -6.27
N ILE A 146 7.05 14.05 -5.13
CA ILE A 146 8.30 13.31 -4.92
C ILE A 146 8.13 11.82 -5.25
N ILE A 147 7.13 11.16 -4.66
CA ILE A 147 6.88 9.73 -4.91
C ILE A 147 6.32 9.50 -6.32
N LYS A 148 5.55 10.44 -6.88
CA LYS A 148 5.10 10.36 -8.28
C LYS A 148 6.25 10.43 -9.28
N ASN A 149 7.32 11.15 -8.95
CA ASN A 149 8.53 11.19 -9.76
C ASN A 149 9.36 9.92 -9.55
N MET A 150 9.42 9.39 -8.32
CA MET A 150 10.03 8.09 -8.04
C MET A 150 9.41 6.97 -8.89
N THR A 151 8.08 6.87 -8.95
CA THR A 151 7.40 5.76 -9.66
C THR A 151 7.55 5.80 -11.18
N LYS A 152 8.09 6.89 -11.75
CA LYS A 152 8.46 6.99 -13.17
C LYS A 152 9.85 6.39 -13.46
N LYS A 153 10.68 6.18 -12.44
CA LYS A 153 12.05 5.67 -12.58
C LYS A 153 12.07 4.16 -12.81
N ARG A 154 13.21 3.64 -13.23
CA ARG A 154 13.43 2.20 -13.41
C ARG A 154 14.62 1.76 -12.60
N ILE A 155 14.59 0.53 -12.11
CA ILE A 155 15.76 -0.11 -11.50
C ILE A 155 16.69 -0.60 -12.61
N ASN A 156 16.15 -1.43 -13.53
CA ASN A 156 16.81 -1.76 -14.78
C ASN A 156 16.18 -0.97 -15.95
N PRO A 157 16.96 -0.21 -16.74
CA PRO A 157 16.44 0.55 -17.89
C PRO A 157 15.59 -0.28 -18.87
N GLU A 158 15.93 -1.56 -19.06
CA GLU A 158 15.27 -2.46 -20.02
C GLU A 158 13.95 -3.04 -19.48
N ARG A 159 13.74 -3.05 -18.17
CA ARG A 159 12.56 -3.67 -17.54
C ARG A 159 11.62 -2.62 -16.95
N PRO A 160 10.29 -2.72 -17.18
CA PRO A 160 9.35 -1.83 -16.51
C PRO A 160 9.26 -2.18 -15.03
N CYS A 161 8.95 -1.18 -14.21
CA CYS A 161 8.72 -1.41 -12.79
C CYS A 161 7.23 -1.58 -12.47
N THR A 162 6.93 -2.35 -11.43
CA THR A 162 5.66 -2.31 -10.72
C THR A 162 5.93 -1.90 -9.28
N TYR A 163 5.40 -0.75 -8.89
CA TYR A 163 5.55 -0.20 -7.54
C TYR A 163 4.37 -0.57 -6.66
N PHE A 164 4.65 -1.11 -5.47
CA PHE A 164 3.67 -1.29 -4.39
C PHE A 164 4.03 -0.37 -3.24
N ILE A 165 3.17 0.60 -2.95
CA ILE A 165 3.42 1.62 -1.92
C ILE A 165 2.61 1.26 -0.67
N ASP A 166 3.30 0.81 0.38
CA ASP A 166 2.70 0.57 1.70
C ASP A 166 2.59 1.89 2.47
N THR A 167 1.56 2.04 3.30
CA THR A 167 1.25 3.33 3.91
C THR A 167 0.84 3.22 5.38
N ASN A 168 1.05 4.32 6.10
CA ASN A 168 0.49 4.50 7.44
C ASN A 168 -1.04 4.75 7.38
N PRO A 169 -1.81 4.32 8.40
CA PRO A 169 -3.23 4.70 8.50
C PRO A 169 -3.46 6.21 8.66
N SER A 170 -2.57 6.95 9.31
CA SER A 170 -2.68 8.40 9.44
C SER A 170 -2.56 9.07 8.06
N PHE A 171 -3.32 10.14 7.83
CA PHE A 171 -3.25 10.91 6.58
C PHE A 171 -2.23 12.06 6.68
N ALA A 172 -1.08 11.76 7.26
CA ALA A 172 0.06 12.68 7.36
C ALA A 172 0.65 12.98 5.97
N ILE A 173 1.56 13.96 5.89
CA ILE A 173 2.15 14.40 4.62
C ILE A 173 2.83 13.24 3.85
N TYR A 174 3.52 12.33 4.54
CA TYR A 174 4.14 11.17 3.87
C TYR A 174 3.08 10.22 3.26
N THR A 175 1.91 10.08 3.86
CA THR A 175 0.78 9.33 3.27
C THR A 175 0.21 10.09 2.06
N GLN A 176 0.13 11.42 2.12
CA GLN A 176 -0.30 12.24 0.98
C GLN A 176 0.67 12.10 -0.22
N LEU A 177 1.98 12.12 0.04
CA LEU A 177 3.01 11.82 -0.96
C LEU A 177 2.81 10.43 -1.57
N ALA A 178 2.56 9.41 -0.73
CA ALA A 178 2.29 8.05 -1.17
C ALA A 178 1.08 7.98 -2.11
N ILE A 179 -0.04 8.63 -1.72
CA ILE A 179 -1.27 8.71 -2.51
C ILE A 179 -0.99 9.34 -3.88
N VAL A 180 -0.31 10.48 -3.94
CA VAL A 180 0.04 11.14 -5.21
C VAL A 180 0.99 10.26 -6.07
N GLY A 181 1.80 9.42 -5.42
CA GLY A 181 2.69 8.46 -6.10
C GLY A 181 1.98 7.32 -6.83
N GLY A 182 0.75 7.00 -6.43
CA GLY A 182 -0.07 5.93 -6.98
C GLY A 182 -0.81 6.29 -8.26
N GLU A 183 -0.97 5.33 -9.15
CA GLU A 183 -1.96 5.37 -10.22
C GLU A 183 -3.24 4.63 -9.80
N LYS A 184 -3.07 3.56 -9.02
CA LYS A 184 -4.12 2.68 -8.56
C LYS A 184 -4.13 2.62 -7.04
N LEU A 185 -5.31 2.54 -6.44
CA LEU A 185 -5.53 2.43 -5.00
C LEU A 185 -6.14 1.07 -4.68
N LEU A 186 -5.45 0.34 -3.79
CA LEU A 186 -5.93 -0.90 -3.18
C LEU A 186 -6.40 -0.56 -1.77
N VAL A 187 -7.66 -0.90 -1.47
CA VAL A 187 -8.32 -0.53 -0.21
C VAL A 187 -8.55 -1.77 0.63
N PRO A 188 -7.68 -2.09 1.60
CA PRO A 188 -7.90 -3.23 2.48
C PRO A 188 -8.94 -2.89 3.53
N ILE A 189 -9.88 -3.81 3.75
CA ILE A 189 -10.99 -3.63 4.68
C ILE A 189 -11.21 -4.88 5.54
N ASN A 190 -11.57 -4.66 6.80
CA ASN A 190 -12.04 -5.73 7.69
C ASN A 190 -13.56 -5.66 7.82
N ALA A 191 -14.19 -6.79 8.12
CA ALA A 191 -15.63 -6.86 8.40
C ALA A 191 -15.97 -6.37 9.83
N ASP A 192 -16.07 -5.05 10.02
CA ASP A 192 -16.48 -4.41 11.28
C ASP A 192 -16.98 -2.96 11.07
N ASP A 193 -17.75 -2.42 12.02
CA ASP A 193 -18.42 -1.10 11.90
C ASP A 193 -17.44 0.05 11.63
N SER A 194 -16.30 0.05 12.33
CA SER A 194 -15.30 1.12 12.15
C SER A 194 -14.67 1.10 10.75
N SER A 195 -14.62 -0.06 10.10
CA SER A 195 -14.18 -0.18 8.70
C SER A 195 -15.20 0.39 7.71
N ILE A 196 -16.50 0.35 8.02
CA ILE A 196 -17.55 0.98 7.19
C ILE A 196 -17.41 2.50 7.26
N PHE A 197 -17.20 3.06 8.45
CA PHE A 197 -16.94 4.50 8.62
C PHE A 197 -15.64 4.93 7.95
N ALA A 198 -14.63 4.07 7.95
CA ALA A 198 -13.34 4.30 7.30
C ALA A 198 -13.47 4.53 5.79
N ILE A 199 -14.42 3.88 5.09
CA ILE A 199 -14.69 4.14 3.66
C ILE A 199 -15.01 5.61 3.42
N THR A 200 -15.96 6.17 4.19
CA THR A 200 -16.35 7.59 4.04
C THR A 200 -15.15 8.51 4.34
N GLY A 201 -14.39 8.18 5.39
CA GLY A 201 -13.17 8.92 5.73
C GLY A 201 -12.12 8.91 4.62
N LEU A 202 -11.91 7.75 3.98
CA LEU A 202 -11.00 7.60 2.84
C LEU A 202 -11.39 8.52 1.68
N PHE A 203 -12.68 8.53 1.30
CA PHE A 203 -13.16 9.40 0.21
C PHE A 203 -12.99 10.88 0.55
N ASN A 204 -13.37 11.26 1.77
CA ASN A 204 -13.26 12.64 2.23
C ASN A 204 -11.81 13.14 2.28
N LEU A 205 -10.86 12.28 2.64
CA LEU A 205 -9.45 12.64 2.74
C LEU A 205 -8.77 12.77 1.38
N ILE A 206 -9.04 11.84 0.45
CA ILE A 206 -8.40 11.83 -0.88
C ILE A 206 -9.09 12.80 -1.84
N TRP A 207 -10.42 12.75 -1.94
CA TRP A 207 -11.19 13.48 -2.96
C TRP A 207 -12.08 14.59 -2.41
N GLY A 208 -12.20 14.72 -1.08
CA GLY A 208 -12.93 15.80 -0.43
C GLY A 208 -14.36 15.43 -0.06
N THR A 209 -14.97 16.25 0.80
CA THR A 209 -16.37 16.09 1.22
C THR A 209 -17.33 16.67 0.18
N SER A 210 -18.54 16.12 0.10
CA SER A 210 -19.62 16.70 -0.70
C SER A 210 -20.02 18.10 -0.23
N VAL A 211 -20.01 18.32 1.09
CA VAL A 211 -20.25 19.63 1.72
C VAL A 211 -18.91 20.23 2.14
N VAL A 212 -18.49 21.29 1.44
CA VAL A 212 -17.23 21.98 1.73
C VAL A 212 -17.44 22.93 2.91
N HIS A 213 -16.63 22.76 3.97
CA HIS A 213 -16.68 23.68 5.11
C HIS A 213 -16.24 25.09 4.67
N PRO A 214 -16.99 26.17 4.98
CA PRO A 214 -16.72 27.52 4.48
C PRO A 214 -15.29 28.04 4.78
N VAL A 215 -14.79 27.74 5.97
CA VAL A 215 -13.44 28.14 6.41
C VAL A 215 -12.39 27.08 6.07
N TYR A 216 -12.57 25.85 6.56
CA TYR A 216 -11.53 24.82 6.51
C TYR A 216 -11.41 24.08 5.17
N GLY A 217 -12.45 24.09 4.33
CA GLY A 217 -12.50 23.27 3.12
C GLY A 217 -11.37 23.55 2.13
N LYS A 218 -10.95 24.83 2.02
CA LYS A 218 -9.86 25.25 1.12
C LYS A 218 -8.46 24.78 1.54
N TYR A 219 -8.29 24.36 2.79
CA TYR A 219 -6.99 23.91 3.32
C TYR A 219 -6.81 22.40 3.25
N THR A 220 -7.85 21.65 2.88
CA THR A 220 -7.78 20.19 2.77
C THR A 220 -6.82 19.75 1.65
N PHE A 221 -6.23 18.56 1.81
CA PHE A 221 -5.42 17.94 0.76
C PHE A 221 -6.19 17.85 -0.55
N ALA A 222 -7.43 17.36 -0.53
CA ALA A 222 -8.27 17.21 -1.71
C ALA A 222 -8.48 18.54 -2.47
N ALA A 223 -8.76 19.63 -1.75
CA ALA A 223 -8.92 20.95 -2.36
C ALA A 223 -7.62 21.45 -3.01
N LYS A 224 -6.48 21.28 -2.32
CA LYS A 224 -5.16 21.66 -2.84
C LYS A 224 -4.73 20.80 -4.04
N ALA A 225 -4.93 19.49 -3.97
CA ALA A 225 -4.67 18.56 -5.06
C ALA A 225 -5.48 18.94 -6.30
N LYS A 226 -6.77 19.25 -6.14
CA LYS A 226 -7.64 19.73 -7.23
C LYS A 226 -7.17 21.08 -7.77
N PHE A 227 -6.85 22.05 -6.92
CA PHE A 227 -6.37 23.37 -7.33
C PHE A 227 -5.07 23.30 -8.14
N HIS A 228 -4.19 22.35 -7.78
CA HIS A 228 -2.93 22.10 -8.49
C HIS A 228 -3.03 21.06 -9.61
N GLU A 229 -4.23 20.57 -9.91
CA GLU A 229 -4.49 19.57 -10.97
C GLU A 229 -3.65 18.29 -10.82
N LEU A 230 -3.36 17.88 -9.57
CA LEU A 230 -2.70 16.61 -9.31
C LEU A 230 -3.62 15.45 -9.66
N GLN A 231 -3.08 14.48 -10.40
CA GLN A 231 -3.74 13.21 -10.62
C GLN A 231 -3.66 12.36 -9.35
N LEU A 232 -4.82 11.96 -8.85
CA LEU A 232 -4.96 11.08 -7.70
C LEU A 232 -5.26 9.65 -8.16
N PRO A 233 -4.90 8.62 -7.38
CA PRO A 233 -5.07 7.24 -7.79
C PRO A 233 -6.56 6.89 -7.90
N LYS A 234 -6.88 5.91 -8.75
CA LYS A 234 -8.23 5.36 -8.85
C LYS A 234 -8.35 4.06 -8.06
N ILE A 235 -9.50 3.81 -7.44
CA ILE A 235 -9.78 2.56 -6.74
C ILE A 235 -9.77 1.42 -7.76
N SER A 236 -8.86 0.47 -7.52
CA SER A 236 -8.71 -0.74 -8.32
C SER A 236 -9.48 -1.89 -7.67
N TYR A 237 -9.21 -2.13 -6.38
CA TYR A 237 -9.88 -3.19 -5.63
C TYR A 237 -10.07 -2.84 -4.15
N LEU A 238 -11.23 -3.23 -3.62
CA LEU A 238 -11.51 -3.45 -2.21
C LEU A 238 -10.98 -4.84 -1.84
N LEU A 239 -10.05 -4.89 -0.89
CA LEU A 239 -9.42 -6.14 -0.45
C LEU A 239 -10.04 -6.57 0.87
N GLY A 240 -10.96 -7.53 0.78
CA GLY A 240 -11.76 -7.96 1.89
C GLY A 240 -11.05 -8.98 2.78
N ASN A 241 -10.63 -8.59 3.98
CA ASN A 241 -10.07 -9.50 4.99
C ASN A 241 -11.18 -9.97 5.96
N ARG A 242 -11.23 -11.29 6.26
CA ARG A 242 -12.21 -11.96 7.16
C ARG A 242 -13.64 -12.18 6.64
N PHE A 243 -13.83 -12.43 5.35
CA PHE A 243 -15.13 -12.72 4.73
C PHE A 243 -15.52 -14.22 4.84
N THR A 244 -15.28 -14.88 5.98
CA THR A 244 -15.49 -16.35 6.05
C THR A 244 -16.98 -16.76 6.07
N GLN A 245 -17.32 -17.89 5.43
CA GLN A 245 -18.70 -18.40 5.27
C GLN A 245 -19.02 -19.68 6.09
N LYS A 246 -18.73 -19.75 7.39
CA LYS A 246 -19.20 -20.87 8.24
C LYS A 246 -20.26 -20.42 9.27
N LYS A 247 -21.27 -21.26 9.53
CA LYS A 247 -22.40 -20.94 10.43
C LYS A 247 -21.91 -20.48 11.82
N GLY A 248 -22.54 -19.43 12.37
CA GLY A 248 -22.16 -18.78 13.63
C GLY A 248 -21.65 -17.35 13.42
N ALA A 249 -20.56 -16.98 14.09
CA ALA A 249 -19.92 -15.65 13.98
C ALA A 249 -19.64 -15.22 12.51
N ALA A 250 -19.49 -16.16 11.58
CA ALA A 250 -19.28 -15.84 10.17
C ALA A 250 -20.54 -15.32 9.44
N HIS A 251 -21.75 -15.54 9.97
CA HIS A 251 -22.94 -14.83 9.46
C HIS A 251 -22.88 -13.34 9.82
N ALA A 252 -22.39 -12.99 11.01
CA ALA A 252 -22.21 -11.59 11.42
C ALA A 252 -21.11 -10.91 10.59
N PHE A 253 -19.97 -11.59 10.38
CA PHE A 253 -18.91 -11.07 9.50
C PHE A 253 -19.40 -10.91 8.06
N LYS A 254 -20.23 -11.84 7.55
CA LYS A 254 -20.84 -11.69 6.23
C LYS A 254 -21.80 -10.50 6.15
N ALA A 255 -22.60 -10.25 7.19
CA ALA A 255 -23.47 -9.08 7.23
C ALA A 255 -22.65 -7.77 7.21
N LEU A 256 -21.62 -7.66 8.05
CA LEU A 256 -20.72 -6.50 8.10
C LEU A 256 -19.96 -6.29 6.79
N SER A 257 -19.54 -7.39 6.16
CA SER A 257 -18.92 -7.39 4.83
C SER A 257 -19.86 -6.84 3.76
N ASN A 258 -21.12 -7.27 3.77
CA ASN A 258 -22.14 -6.78 2.85
C ASN A 258 -22.40 -5.28 3.07
N GLU A 259 -22.46 -4.81 4.31
CA GLU A 259 -22.63 -3.38 4.62
C GLU A 259 -21.44 -2.54 4.11
N ALA A 260 -20.21 -3.03 4.27
CA ALA A 260 -19.03 -2.37 3.73
C ALA A 260 -19.06 -2.30 2.18
N LEU A 261 -19.47 -3.40 1.54
CA LEU A 261 -19.66 -3.46 0.09
C LEU A 261 -20.77 -2.52 -0.39
N LEU A 262 -21.91 -2.50 0.29
CA LEU A 262 -23.03 -1.57 0.02
C LEU A 262 -22.57 -0.12 0.13
N LYS A 263 -21.81 0.20 1.18
CA LYS A 263 -21.26 1.54 1.37
C LYS A 263 -20.30 1.93 0.24
N MET A 264 -19.41 1.03 -0.16
CA MET A 264 -18.48 1.27 -1.27
C MET A 264 -19.22 1.41 -2.61
N TYR A 265 -20.25 0.58 -2.86
CA TYR A 265 -21.09 0.66 -4.05
C TYR A 265 -21.83 2.02 -4.11
N SER A 266 -22.34 2.50 -2.97
CA SER A 266 -22.92 3.85 -2.89
C SER A 266 -21.91 4.95 -3.22
N GLU A 267 -20.65 4.83 -2.78
CA GLU A 267 -19.61 5.79 -3.18
C GLU A 267 -19.28 5.70 -4.68
N PHE A 268 -19.35 4.50 -5.28
CA PHE A 268 -19.20 4.29 -6.72
C PHE A 268 -20.33 4.94 -7.53
N GLU A 269 -21.60 4.75 -7.13
CA GLU A 269 -22.74 5.38 -7.80
C GLU A 269 -22.64 6.91 -7.79
N ASN A 270 -22.14 7.49 -6.70
CA ASN A 270 -21.98 8.93 -6.55
C ASN A 270 -20.71 9.48 -7.24
N ASN A 271 -19.64 8.69 -7.29
CA ASN A 271 -18.32 9.13 -7.76
C ASN A 271 -17.62 8.06 -8.64
N PRO A 272 -18.21 7.66 -9.78
CA PRO A 272 -17.69 6.56 -10.60
C PRO A 272 -16.31 6.88 -11.19
N ASP A 273 -15.96 8.16 -11.34
CA ASP A 273 -14.67 8.61 -11.86
C ASP A 273 -13.49 8.29 -10.92
N LYS A 274 -13.77 7.98 -9.64
CA LYS A 274 -12.75 7.60 -8.64
C LYS A 274 -12.35 6.14 -8.73
N PHE A 275 -13.02 5.35 -9.55
CA PHE A 275 -12.74 3.94 -9.76
C PHE A 275 -12.04 3.74 -11.12
N GLU A 276 -11.32 2.64 -11.24
CA GLU A 276 -10.77 2.21 -12.53
C GLU A 276 -11.89 1.90 -13.52
N ASN A 277 -11.70 2.19 -14.80
CA ASN A 277 -12.75 1.89 -15.77
C ASN A 277 -12.84 0.37 -15.99
N THR A 278 -14.06 -0.15 -16.01
CA THR A 278 -14.34 -1.55 -16.35
C THR A 278 -14.71 -1.70 -17.83
N THR A 279 -14.61 -2.93 -18.35
CA THR A 279 -15.03 -3.26 -19.72
C THR A 279 -16.55 -3.28 -19.87
N GLU A 280 -17.25 -3.61 -18.80
CA GLU A 280 -18.71 -3.71 -18.74
C GLU A 280 -19.27 -2.61 -17.83
N ASP A 281 -20.45 -2.07 -18.19
CA ASP A 281 -21.19 -1.14 -17.35
C ASP A 281 -21.72 -1.87 -16.11
N ILE A 282 -21.40 -1.33 -14.93
CA ILE A 282 -21.87 -1.86 -13.65
C ILE A 282 -23.24 -1.25 -13.33
N LYS A 283 -24.26 -2.10 -13.23
CA LYS A 283 -25.67 -1.73 -12.99
C LYS A 283 -26.24 -2.33 -11.71
N SER A 284 -25.46 -3.18 -11.03
CA SER A 284 -25.87 -3.82 -9.79
C SER A 284 -24.71 -3.99 -8.83
N ILE A 285 -25.03 -4.15 -7.54
CA ILE A 285 -24.02 -4.45 -6.52
C ILE A 285 -23.28 -5.77 -6.79
N THR A 286 -23.92 -6.76 -7.39
CA THR A 286 -23.27 -8.05 -7.73
C THR A 286 -22.22 -7.87 -8.83
N GLU A 287 -22.51 -7.05 -9.83
CA GLU A 287 -21.52 -6.68 -10.86
C GLU A 287 -20.39 -5.84 -10.27
N PHE A 288 -20.71 -4.92 -9.35
CA PHE A 288 -19.73 -4.13 -8.62
C PHE A 288 -18.78 -5.01 -7.79
N GLU A 289 -19.34 -5.96 -7.05
CA GLU A 289 -18.56 -6.91 -6.24
C GLU A 289 -17.60 -7.71 -7.13
N LYS A 290 -18.07 -8.22 -8.26
CA LYS A 290 -17.23 -8.96 -9.21
C LYS A 290 -16.12 -8.10 -9.81
N ALA A 291 -16.39 -6.82 -10.04
CA ALA A 291 -15.45 -5.90 -10.68
C ALA A 291 -14.39 -5.35 -9.74
N TYR A 292 -14.76 -5.02 -8.49
CA TYR A 292 -13.89 -4.27 -7.58
C TYR A 292 -13.65 -4.94 -6.23
N SER A 293 -14.23 -6.11 -5.93
CA SER A 293 -14.02 -6.78 -4.64
C SER A 293 -13.21 -8.05 -4.80
N ILE A 294 -12.15 -8.19 -4.00
CA ILE A 294 -11.36 -9.42 -3.91
C ILE A 294 -11.31 -9.89 -2.46
N GLU A 295 -11.73 -11.14 -2.26
CA GLU A 295 -11.79 -11.78 -0.94
C GLU A 295 -10.43 -12.36 -0.55
N LEU A 296 -9.81 -11.84 0.51
CA LEU A 296 -8.57 -12.35 1.09
C LEU A 296 -8.90 -13.29 2.26
N ARG A 297 -8.99 -14.59 1.95
CA ARG A 297 -9.32 -15.63 2.92
C ARG A 297 -8.14 -15.99 3.82
N ASP A 298 -8.41 -16.08 5.12
CA ASP A 298 -7.55 -16.66 6.17
C ASP A 298 -6.13 -16.04 6.32
N PHE A 299 -5.95 -14.79 5.87
CA PHE A 299 -4.68 -14.04 6.00
C PHE A 299 -4.22 -13.81 7.45
N ASN A 300 -5.12 -13.97 8.43
CA ASN A 300 -4.81 -13.77 9.85
C ASN A 300 -4.20 -15.01 10.52
N SER A 301 -4.13 -16.16 9.84
CA SER A 301 -3.47 -17.36 10.33
C SER A 301 -2.17 -17.62 9.55
N ALA A 302 -2.27 -18.30 8.41
CA ALA A 302 -1.13 -18.63 7.55
C ALA A 302 -0.35 -17.37 7.15
N GLY A 303 -1.04 -16.30 6.77
CA GLY A 303 -0.42 -15.04 6.34
C GLY A 303 0.45 -14.38 7.42
N VAL A 304 0.09 -14.49 8.70
CA VAL A 304 0.87 -13.95 9.83
C VAL A 304 2.12 -14.79 10.08
N VAL A 305 1.99 -16.12 10.03
CA VAL A 305 3.12 -17.05 10.17
C VAL A 305 4.12 -16.84 9.03
N ALA A 306 3.61 -16.73 7.80
CA ALA A 306 4.38 -16.44 6.59
C ALA A 306 5.16 -15.13 6.72
N ALA A 307 4.47 -14.05 7.09
CA ALA A 307 5.04 -12.72 7.28
C ALA A 307 6.13 -12.68 8.38
N ASN A 308 5.93 -13.42 9.48
CA ASN A 308 6.93 -13.49 10.56
C ASN A 308 8.25 -14.12 10.11
N GLN A 309 8.20 -15.04 9.14
CA GLN A 309 9.39 -15.71 8.59
C GLN A 309 9.91 -15.07 7.29
N GLY A 310 9.29 -13.98 6.84
CA GLY A 310 9.52 -13.42 5.51
C GLY A 310 9.36 -14.45 4.39
N LEU A 311 8.49 -15.43 4.58
CA LEU A 311 8.21 -16.50 3.64
C LEU A 311 6.93 -16.16 2.85
N PRO A 312 6.97 -16.03 1.51
CA PRO A 312 5.75 -15.82 0.72
C PRO A 312 4.76 -16.97 0.89
N LEU A 313 3.46 -16.68 0.83
CA LEU A 313 2.40 -17.70 0.88
C LEU A 313 2.56 -18.79 -0.20
N SER A 314 3.08 -18.43 -1.37
CA SER A 314 3.37 -19.37 -2.47
C SER A 314 4.36 -20.46 -2.11
N LYS A 315 5.25 -20.19 -1.13
CA LYS A 315 6.33 -21.07 -0.64
C LYS A 315 6.02 -21.73 0.72
N MET A 316 4.82 -21.53 1.27
CA MET A 316 4.40 -22.22 2.49
C MET A 316 4.01 -23.68 2.23
N ASP A 317 4.99 -24.58 2.14
CA ASP A 317 4.82 -26.00 1.82
C ASP A 317 4.87 -26.94 3.05
N LYS A 318 5.44 -26.50 4.17
CA LYS A 318 5.57 -27.26 5.43
C LYS A 318 4.26 -27.33 6.22
N HIS A 319 4.10 -28.42 6.98
CA HIS A 319 2.99 -28.57 7.91
C HIS A 319 3.15 -27.70 9.17
N SER A 320 4.39 -27.34 9.52
CA SER A 320 4.70 -26.60 10.72
C SER A 320 5.83 -25.61 10.52
N TYR A 321 5.71 -24.48 11.22
CA TYR A 321 6.57 -23.31 11.15
C TYR A 321 6.95 -22.90 12.58
N VAL A 322 8.02 -22.13 12.71
CA VAL A 322 8.51 -21.62 14.00
C VAL A 322 8.30 -20.12 14.05
N VAL A 323 7.57 -19.65 15.05
CA VAL A 323 7.29 -18.22 15.30
C VAL A 323 7.69 -17.92 16.74
N TYR A 324 8.69 -17.05 16.94
CA TYR A 324 9.25 -16.73 18.26
C TYR A 324 9.64 -17.96 19.12
N GLY A 325 10.12 -19.03 18.48
CA GLY A 325 10.50 -20.28 19.16
C GLY A 325 9.35 -21.27 19.36
N GLU A 326 8.11 -20.85 19.11
CA GLU A 326 6.92 -21.70 19.20
C GLU A 326 6.64 -22.39 17.87
N LYS A 327 6.27 -23.67 17.95
CA LYS A 327 5.96 -24.48 16.78
C LYS A 327 4.47 -24.36 16.43
N ILE A 328 4.17 -23.63 15.36
CA ILE A 328 2.82 -23.40 14.88
C ILE A 328 2.50 -24.40 13.77
N GLN A 329 1.33 -25.04 13.85
CA GLN A 329 0.80 -25.89 12.78
C GLN A 329 -0.16 -25.08 11.92
N VAL A 330 -0.01 -25.18 10.60
CA VAL A 330 -0.91 -24.54 9.64
C VAL A 330 -1.46 -25.62 8.72
N ALA A 331 -2.78 -25.81 8.76
CA ALA A 331 -3.43 -26.84 7.98
C ALA A 331 -3.19 -26.62 6.48
N LYS A 332 -3.08 -27.71 5.71
CA LYS A 332 -2.83 -27.64 4.26
C LYS A 332 -3.92 -26.82 3.55
N ASP A 333 -5.19 -27.12 3.83
CA ASP A 333 -6.33 -26.43 3.23
C ASP A 333 -6.30 -24.91 3.48
N GLN A 334 -5.83 -24.47 4.66
CA GLN A 334 -5.70 -23.03 4.95
C GLN A 334 -4.59 -22.37 4.13
N ARG A 335 -3.46 -23.06 3.96
CA ARG A 335 -2.35 -22.58 3.12
C ARG A 335 -2.77 -22.49 1.67
N ASP A 336 -3.43 -23.53 1.16
CA ASP A 336 -3.91 -23.59 -0.24
C ASP A 336 -4.96 -22.50 -0.52
N LEU A 337 -5.86 -22.22 0.44
CA LEU A 337 -6.83 -21.13 0.33
C LEU A 337 -6.16 -19.75 0.30
N CYS A 338 -5.21 -19.48 1.21
CA CYS A 338 -4.48 -18.21 1.24
C CYS A 338 -3.67 -18.01 -0.05
N LYS A 339 -3.00 -19.08 -0.52
CA LYS A 339 -2.23 -19.09 -1.77
C LYS A 339 -3.13 -18.78 -2.97
N SER A 340 -4.27 -19.46 -3.09
CA SER A 340 -5.20 -19.24 -4.20
C SER A 340 -5.77 -17.82 -4.18
N ALA A 341 -6.07 -17.28 -2.99
CA ALA A 341 -6.59 -15.91 -2.85
C ALA A 341 -5.57 -14.86 -3.28
N ILE A 342 -4.29 -15.01 -2.91
CA ILE A 342 -3.25 -14.06 -3.31
C ILE A 342 -2.88 -14.19 -4.79
N GLU A 343 -2.85 -15.40 -5.33
CA GLU A 343 -2.59 -15.63 -6.75
C GLU A 343 -3.71 -15.03 -7.61
N ASN A 344 -4.98 -15.21 -7.21
CA ASN A 344 -6.12 -14.56 -7.85
C ASN A 344 -6.00 -13.04 -7.80
N LEU A 345 -5.64 -12.46 -6.64
CA LEU A 345 -5.41 -11.02 -6.56
C LEU A 345 -4.33 -10.57 -7.54
N VAL A 346 -3.18 -11.24 -7.55
CA VAL A 346 -2.06 -10.90 -8.44
C VAL A 346 -2.41 -11.00 -9.92
N ASP A 347 -3.23 -11.99 -10.31
CA ASP A 347 -3.69 -12.15 -11.71
C ASP A 347 -4.57 -11.00 -12.20
N ASN A 348 -5.19 -10.27 -11.27
CA ASN A 348 -6.05 -9.13 -11.58
C ASN A 348 -5.30 -7.77 -11.62
N LEU A 349 -3.98 -7.73 -11.32
CA LEU A 349 -3.22 -6.46 -11.17
C LEU A 349 -2.52 -5.94 -12.44
#